data_AF-A0A953SNQ8-F1
#
_entry.id   AF-A0A953SNQ8-F1
#
_cell.length_a   1.000
_cell.length_b   1.000
_cell.length_c   1.000
_cell.angle_alpha   90.00
_cell.angle_beta   90.00
_cell.angle_gamma   90.00
#
_symmetry.space_group_name_H-M   'P 1'
#
loop_
_entity.id
_entity.type
_entity.pdbx_description
1 polymer ?
#
loop_
_entity_poly.entity_id
_entity_poly.type
_entity_poly.pdbx_seq_one_letter_code
_entity_poly.pdbx_strand_id
1 'polypeptide(L)'
;MQSRESVVNPWGLVVQPPFIERRFEMIIASMIIKALPENIDEVVLKLNDIPNVTTYGVHKEENIIVLIEADSEDQLKDLAKYINSEFEGILGTYPTFIGSDQDVEEALKSIN
;
A
#
# COMPACT_ATOMS: atom_id res chain seq x y z
N MET A 1 23.44 -6.95 -15.27
CA MET A 1 23.00 -8.15 -16.01
C MET A 1 23.74 -9.34 -15.42
N GLN A 2 23.20 -10.00 -14.38
CA GLN A 2 23.83 -11.19 -13.80
C GLN A 2 23.37 -12.42 -14.60
N SER A 3 24.34 -13.20 -15.09
CA SER A 3 24.13 -14.46 -15.82
C SER A 3 23.47 -15.48 -14.90
N ARG A 4 22.32 -16.02 -15.30
CA ARG A 4 21.64 -17.11 -14.60
C ARG A 4 22.41 -18.41 -14.83
N GLU A 5 23.02 -18.97 -13.79
CA GLU A 5 23.57 -20.31 -13.84
C GLU A 5 22.43 -21.33 -13.83
N SER A 6 22.36 -22.14 -14.89
CA SER A 6 21.39 -23.23 -15.06
C SER A 6 21.78 -24.44 -14.21
N VAL A 7 20.84 -24.98 -13.44
CA VAL A 7 21.04 -26.19 -12.62
C VAL A 7 20.62 -27.42 -13.43
N VAL A 8 21.44 -28.48 -13.42
CA VAL A 8 21.15 -29.74 -14.13
C VAL A 8 20.78 -30.80 -13.09
N ASN A 9 19.65 -31.48 -13.29
CA ASN A 9 19.21 -32.54 -12.38
C ASN A 9 19.92 -33.89 -12.69
N PRO A 10 19.78 -34.93 -11.83
CA PRO A 10 20.46 -36.22 -12.01
C PRO A 10 20.11 -36.97 -13.30
N TRP A 11 19.09 -36.54 -14.02
CA TRP A 11 18.64 -37.09 -15.30
C TRP A 11 19.15 -36.28 -16.51
N GLY A 12 20.03 -35.31 -16.29
CA GLY A 12 20.62 -34.49 -17.35
C GLY A 12 19.69 -33.40 -17.89
N LEU A 13 18.56 -33.13 -17.23
CA LEU A 13 17.64 -32.07 -17.62
C LEU A 13 18.06 -30.75 -16.97
N VAL A 14 18.17 -29.70 -17.79
CA VAL A 14 18.31 -28.33 -17.31
C VAL A 14 17.01 -27.93 -16.64
N VAL A 15 17.05 -27.80 -15.32
CA VAL A 15 15.94 -27.29 -14.52
C VAL A 15 16.21 -25.82 -14.24
N GLN A 16 15.23 -24.97 -14.52
CA GLN A 16 15.25 -23.65 -13.94
C GLN A 16 15.15 -23.82 -12.42
N PRO A 17 15.97 -23.11 -11.61
CA PRO A 17 15.74 -23.10 -10.17
C PRO A 17 14.27 -22.72 -9.92
N PRO A 18 13.62 -23.28 -8.89
CA PRO A 18 12.27 -22.85 -8.52
C PRO A 18 12.30 -21.32 -8.44
N PHE A 19 11.35 -20.67 -9.12
CA PHE A 19 11.15 -19.24 -8.98
C PHE A 19 10.81 -19.03 -7.51
N ILE A 20 11.82 -18.71 -6.70
CA ILE A 20 11.58 -18.17 -5.38
C ILE A 20 10.95 -16.83 -5.67
N GLU A 21 9.63 -16.83 -5.66
CA GLU A 21 8.81 -15.63 -5.67
C GLU A 21 9.27 -14.85 -4.46
N ARG A 22 10.21 -13.91 -4.67
CA ARG A 22 10.41 -12.86 -3.69
C ARG A 22 9.05 -12.19 -3.61
N ARG A 23 8.28 -12.50 -2.58
CA ARG A 23 7.27 -11.54 -2.11
C ARG A 23 8.06 -10.26 -1.87
N PHE A 24 7.87 -9.29 -2.75
CA PHE A 24 8.29 -7.94 -2.42
C PHE A 24 7.50 -7.59 -1.17
N GLU A 25 8.20 -7.20 -0.10
CA GLU A 25 7.55 -6.73 1.13
C GLU A 25 6.73 -5.51 0.75
N MET A 26 5.42 -5.71 0.61
CA MET A 26 4.49 -4.65 0.34
C MET A 26 4.29 -3.87 1.64
N ILE A 27 4.36 -2.55 1.56
CA ILE A 27 4.08 -1.67 2.68
C ILE A 27 2.57 -1.49 2.78
N ILE A 28 2.05 -1.71 3.98
CA ILE A 28 0.69 -1.38 4.37
C ILE A 28 0.73 -0.16 5.28
N ALA A 29 0.07 0.92 4.86
CA ALA A 29 -0.04 2.14 5.63
C ALA A 29 -1.50 2.46 5.93
N SER A 30 -1.84 2.63 7.22
CA SER A 30 -3.10 3.23 7.62
C SER A 30 -2.90 4.74 7.75
N MET A 31 -3.81 5.53 7.21
CA MET A 31 -3.72 6.98 7.23
C MET A 31 -5.06 7.62 7.53
N ILE A 32 -4.99 8.81 8.12
CA ILE A 32 -6.09 9.76 8.20
C ILE A 32 -5.85 10.84 7.16
N ILE A 33 -6.80 11.01 6.25
CA ILE A 33 -6.84 12.15 5.34
C ILE A 33 -7.81 13.15 5.93
N LYS A 34 -7.31 14.35 6.25
CA LYS A 34 -8.15 15.43 6.76
C LYS A 34 -8.58 16.32 5.59
N ALA A 35 -9.88 16.59 5.47
CA ALA A 35 -10.43 17.47 4.44
C ALA A 35 -11.45 18.45 5.03
N LEU A 36 -11.75 19.51 4.28
CA LEU A 36 -12.83 20.44 4.57
C LEU A 36 -14.18 19.72 4.48
N PRO A 37 -15.12 19.95 5.43
CA PRO A 37 -16.42 19.28 5.45
C PRO A 37 -17.18 19.31 4.12
N GLU A 38 -17.14 20.45 3.42
CA GLU A 38 -17.79 20.66 2.13
C GLU A 38 -17.20 19.83 0.97
N ASN A 39 -15.98 19.32 1.10
CA ASN A 39 -15.29 18.55 0.07
C ASN A 39 -15.23 17.04 0.36
N ILE A 40 -15.72 16.58 1.52
CA ILE A 40 -15.56 15.19 1.98
C ILE A 40 -16.10 14.18 0.96
N ASP A 41 -17.33 14.36 0.48
CA ASP A 41 -17.96 13.39 -0.41
C ASP A 41 -17.22 13.29 -1.75
N GLU A 42 -16.76 14.44 -2.28
CA GLU A 42 -15.97 14.48 -3.51
C GLU A 42 -14.60 13.83 -3.32
N VAL A 43 -13.92 14.12 -2.21
CA VAL A 43 -12.62 13.53 -1.89
C VAL A 43 -12.75 12.02 -1.73
N VAL A 44 -13.77 11.53 -1.01
CA VAL A 44 -14.02 10.08 -0.85
C VAL A 44 -14.24 9.39 -2.20
N LEU A 45 -15.05 9.98 -3.08
CA LEU A 45 -15.27 9.44 -4.42
C LEU A 45 -13.96 9.33 -5.20
N LYS A 46 -13.17 10.40 -5.23
CA LYS A 46 -11.88 10.43 -5.94
C LYS A 46 -10.86 9.46 -5.33
N LEU A 47 -10.83 9.30 -4.00
CA LEU A 47 -9.94 8.36 -3.32
C LEU A 47 -10.26 6.90 -3.67
N ASN A 48 -11.54 6.56 -3.82
CA ASN A 48 -11.97 5.20 -4.21
C ASN A 48 -11.56 4.83 -5.64
N ASP A 49 -11.28 5.81 -6.49
CA ASP A 49 -10.79 5.60 -7.85
C ASP A 49 -9.26 5.40 -7.91
N ILE A 50 -8.54 5.61 -6.81
CA ILE A 50 -7.09 5.44 -6.75
C ILE A 50 -6.76 3.96 -6.51
N PRO A 51 -5.96 3.33 -7.40
CA PRO A 51 -5.45 1.99 -7.16
C PRO A 51 -4.67 1.92 -5.85
N ASN A 52 -4.81 0.79 -5.15
CA ASN A 52 -4.12 0.50 -3.89
C ASN A 52 -4.48 1.45 -2.72
N VAL A 53 -5.56 2.23 -2.84
CA VAL A 53 -6.17 2.98 -1.75
C VAL A 53 -7.51 2.36 -1.42
N THR A 54 -7.73 2.01 -0.16
CA THR A 54 -9.02 1.53 0.33
C THR A 54 -9.57 2.51 1.36
N THR A 55 -10.72 3.11 1.08
CA THR A 55 -11.39 4.01 2.02
C THR A 55 -12.33 3.23 2.94
N TYR A 56 -12.11 3.31 4.26
CA TYR A 56 -12.97 2.64 5.25
C TYR A 56 -14.15 3.50 5.70
N GLY A 57 -14.02 4.82 5.61
CA GLY A 57 -15.13 5.73 5.88
C GLY A 57 -14.70 7.07 6.46
N VAL A 58 -15.71 7.88 6.76
CA VAL A 58 -15.55 9.23 7.31
C VAL A 58 -15.83 9.21 8.82
N HIS A 59 -14.98 9.87 9.59
CA HIS A 59 -15.08 10.02 11.03
C HIS A 59 -15.05 11.49 11.43
N LYS A 60 -15.98 11.89 12.30
CA LYS A 60 -16.11 13.28 12.81
C LYS A 60 -16.12 14.34 11.69
N GLU A 61 -16.82 14.05 10.60
CA GLU A 61 -17.10 14.96 9.47
C GLU A 61 -15.89 15.51 8.69
N GLU A 62 -14.65 15.34 9.16
CA GLU A 62 -13.45 15.92 8.53
C GLU A 62 -12.35 14.89 8.27
N ASN A 63 -12.48 13.67 8.80
CA ASN A 63 -11.41 12.67 8.78
C ASN A 63 -11.83 11.48 7.94
N ILE A 64 -11.10 11.20 6.87
CA ILE A 64 -11.29 10.04 6.03
C ILE A 64 -10.24 9.00 6.43
N ILE A 65 -10.68 7.80 6.79
CA ILE A 65 -9.80 6.68 7.16
C ILE A 65 -9.49 5.89 5.91
N VAL A 66 -8.22 5.75 5.58
CA VAL A 66 -7.76 4.99 4.42
C VAL A 66 -6.68 3.97 4.77
N LEU A 67 -6.62 2.91 3.98
CA LEU A 67 -5.49 2.00 3.87
C LEU A 67 -4.80 2.24 2.53
N ILE A 68 -3.48 2.22 2.53
CA ILE A 68 -2.67 2.32 1.33
C ILE A 68 -1.75 1.11 1.27
N GLU A 69 -1.69 0.49 0.10
CA GLU A 69 -0.75 -0.58 -0.23
C GLU A 69 0.29 -0.02 -1.21
N ALA A 70 1.58 -0.18 -0.89
CA ALA A 70 2.67 0.34 -1.71
C ALA A 70 3.83 -0.65 -1.79
N ASP A 71 4.44 -0.79 -2.96
CA ASP A 71 5.62 -1.63 -3.19
C ASP A 71 6.91 -1.04 -2.60
N SER A 72 6.89 0.25 -2.22
CA SER A 72 8.05 0.94 -1.64
C SER A 72 7.64 2.18 -0.84
N GLU A 73 8.54 2.63 0.04
CA GLU A 73 8.32 3.89 0.78
C GLU A 73 8.21 5.10 -0.15
N ASP A 74 8.94 5.10 -1.27
CA ASP A 74 8.92 6.21 -2.22
C ASP A 74 7.55 6.29 -2.91
N GLN A 75 6.97 5.16 -3.31
CA GLN A 75 5.61 5.12 -3.83
C GLN A 75 4.59 5.61 -2.79
N LEU A 76 4.73 5.21 -1.52
CA LEU A 76 3.85 5.70 -0.45
C LEU A 76 3.97 7.23 -0.29
N LYS A 77 5.19 7.77 -0.29
CA LYS A 77 5.44 9.21 -0.19
C LYS A 77 4.87 9.97 -1.38
N ASP A 78 5.03 9.44 -2.58
CA ASP A 78 4.54 10.09 -3.79
C ASP A 78 3.02 10.05 -3.89
N LEU A 79 2.39 8.96 -3.44
CA LEU A 79 0.94 8.87 -3.34
C LEU A 79 0.38 9.86 -2.30
N ALA A 80 1.03 9.98 -1.14
CA ALA A 80 0.65 10.98 -0.14
C ALA A 80 0.79 12.42 -0.67
N LYS A 81 1.84 12.72 -1.43
CA LYS A 81 2.00 14.03 -2.09
C LYS A 81 0.90 14.28 -3.12
N TYR A 82 0.62 13.30 -3.98
CA TYR A 82 -0.42 13.36 -5.00
C TYR A 82 -1.79 13.66 -4.38
N ILE A 83 -2.15 12.96 -3.31
CA ILE A 83 -3.40 13.20 -2.58
C ILE A 83 -3.44 14.65 -2.07
N ASN A 84 -2.37 15.13 -1.43
CA ASN A 84 -2.34 16.50 -0.90
C ASN A 84 -2.35 17.60 -1.99
N SER A 85 -1.86 17.33 -3.20
CA SER A 85 -1.73 18.34 -4.26
C SER A 85 -2.92 18.40 -5.21
N GLU A 86 -3.48 17.25 -5.59
CA GLU A 86 -4.48 17.17 -6.66
C GLU A 86 -5.93 17.33 -6.17
N PHE A 87 -6.14 17.23 -4.86
CA PHE A 87 -7.48 17.17 -4.27
C PHE A 87 -7.75 18.47 -3.53
N GLU A 88 -8.63 19.29 -4.10
CA GLU A 88 -9.10 20.50 -3.44
C GLU A 88 -9.79 20.16 -2.10
N GLY A 89 -9.54 21.00 -1.09
CA GLY A 89 -10.12 20.84 0.23
C GLY A 89 -9.40 19.85 1.15
N ILE A 90 -8.33 19.16 0.69
CA ILE A 90 -7.48 18.38 1.60
C ILE A 90 -6.60 19.31 2.44
N LEU A 91 -6.64 19.11 3.76
CA LEU A 91 -5.84 19.82 4.75
C LEU A 91 -4.52 19.09 5.05
N GLY A 92 -4.50 17.77 4.88
CA GLY A 92 -3.30 16.96 5.06
C GLY A 92 -3.57 15.46 5.13
N THR A 93 -2.52 14.68 4.90
CA THR A 93 -2.50 13.22 5.10
C THR A 93 -1.58 12.84 6.26
N TYR A 94 -2.10 12.05 7.21
CA TYR A 94 -1.41 11.71 8.45
C TYR A 94 -1.34 10.19 8.61
N PRO A 95 -0.16 9.56 8.45
CA PRO A 95 -0.01 8.14 8.70
C PRO A 95 -0.23 7.84 10.18
N THR A 96 -1.03 6.81 10.47
CA THR A 96 -1.31 6.30 11.81
C THR A 96 -0.59 4.97 12.08
N PHE A 97 -0.31 4.21 11.02
CA PHE A 97 0.47 2.99 11.06
C PHE A 97 1.17 2.78 9.71
N ILE A 98 2.40 2.25 9.74
CA ILE A 98 3.14 1.80 8.57
C ILE A 98 3.86 0.51 8.98
N GLY A 99 3.72 -0.54 8.18
CA GLY A 99 4.42 -1.82 8.38
C GLY A 99 4.51 -2.61 7.08
N SER A 100 5.29 -3.70 7.08
CA SER A 100 5.29 -4.63 5.96
C SER A 100 4.04 -5.53 6.01
N ASP A 101 3.66 -6.10 4.86
CA ASP A 101 2.57 -7.08 4.77
C ASP A 101 2.82 -8.29 5.67
N GLN A 102 4.08 -8.73 5.80
CA GLN A 102 4.50 -9.81 6.69
C GLN A 102 4.26 -9.45 8.15
N ASP A 103 4.65 -8.25 8.59
CA ASP A 103 4.44 -7.80 9.98
C ASP A 103 2.95 -7.79 10.32
N VAL A 104 2.10 -7.36 9.38
CA VAL A 104 0.65 -7.35 9.54
C VAL A 104 0.10 -8.77 9.58
N GLU A 105 0.54 -9.66 8.69
CA GLU A 105 0.10 -11.07 8.66
C GLU A 105 0.49 -11.81 9.94
N GLU A 106 1.69 -11.59 10.48
CA GLU A 106 2.15 -12.15 11.74
C GLU A 106 1.34 -11.63 12.94
N ALA A 107 1.07 -10.32 12.98
CA ALA A 107 0.22 -9.73 14.01
C ALA A 107 -1.19 -10.36 14.02
N LEU A 108 -1.78 -10.58 12.84
CA LEU A 108 -3.09 -11.22 12.72
C LEU A 108 -3.10 -12.69 13.14
N LYS A 109 -2.01 -13.44 12.90
CA LYS A 109 -1.87 -14.83 13.36
C LYS A 109 -1.79 -14.95 14.89
N SER A 110 -1.30 -13.92 15.57
CA SER A 110 -1.19 -13.92 17.05
C SER A 110 -2.51 -13.67 17.79
N ILE A 111 -3.54 -13.21 17.08
CA ILE A 111 -4.86 -12.87 17.64
C ILE A 111 -5.85 -14.04 17.52
N ASN A 112 -5.57 -15.01 16.63
CA ASN A 112 -6.39 -16.20 16.39
C ASN A 112 -5.77 -17.47 16.99
#